data_AF-A0AAN8MMS0-F1
#
_entry.id   AF-A0AAN8MMS0-F1
#
_cell.length_a   1.000
_cell.length_b   1.000
_cell.length_c   1.000
_cell.angle_alpha   90.00
_cell.angle_beta   90.00
_cell.angle_gamma   90.00
#
_symmetry.space_group_name_H-M   'P 1'
#
loop_
_entity.id
_entity.type
_entity.pdbx_description
1 polymer ?
#
loop_
_entity_poly.entity_id
_entity_poly.type
_entity_poly.pdbx_seq_one_letter_code
_entity_poly.pdbx_strand_id
1 'polypeptide(L)'
;MEFLQLPPRETLLYASCYCEENIYKLIECHINPASLKHYTVIFLSNSSKCIPVFSQKIQRSPINPVVWDYHVILAYHPNHSLEDLLRQSKSHGGLEEQTSVSTTTKSYIYDLDTTIQTFPCPFPTYFAQTFSPPPSSSFEDPLDRMFLQMALSKDVYRRYFRLVSASDYLDHFKSGRDHMKDKDGTWKADPPLWDLIVGAKADQDSFEDYINFEGCESRTEVIEDEKEYLGVIVGEKRLWEVFGNGIPPDLELLDIMARTEREEKVSEEIPTTNNSTTVPEATMP
;
A
#
# COMPACT_ATOMS: atom_id res chain seq x y z
N MET A 1 17.28 -19.05 -10.15
CA MET A 1 16.12 -19.80 -10.71
C MET A 1 15.22 -20.31 -9.58
N GLU A 2 14.96 -19.50 -8.54
CA GLU A 2 14.14 -19.92 -7.39
C GLU A 2 12.65 -19.56 -7.59
N PHE A 3 12.38 -18.53 -8.39
CA PHE A 3 11.05 -18.01 -8.73
C PHE A 3 10.09 -19.01 -9.39
N LEU A 4 10.60 -20.07 -10.02
CA LEU A 4 9.79 -21.07 -10.75
C LEU A 4 9.39 -22.28 -9.89
N GLN A 5 9.71 -22.28 -8.58
CA GLN A 5 9.54 -23.45 -7.73
C GLN A 5 8.41 -23.35 -6.70
N LEU A 6 7.72 -22.20 -6.58
CA LEU A 6 6.59 -22.12 -5.67
C LEU A 6 5.36 -22.85 -6.22
N PRO A 7 4.54 -23.48 -5.35
CA PRO A 7 3.33 -24.18 -5.79
C PRO A 7 2.32 -23.23 -6.47
N PRO A 8 1.43 -23.74 -7.34
CA PRO A 8 0.31 -22.99 -7.87
C PRO A 8 -0.55 -22.40 -6.74
N ARG A 9 -1.13 -21.20 -6.95
CA ARG A 9 -1.95 -20.46 -5.96
C ARG A 9 -3.01 -21.33 -5.28
N GLU A 10 -3.61 -22.24 -6.04
CA GLU A 10 -4.72 -23.09 -5.62
C GLU A 10 -4.30 -24.22 -4.67
N THR A 11 -2.98 -24.46 -4.53
CA THR A 11 -2.40 -25.48 -3.66
C THR A 11 -1.82 -24.92 -2.37
N LEU A 12 -1.77 -23.60 -2.24
CA LEU A 12 -1.30 -22.92 -1.04
C LEU A 12 -2.33 -23.01 0.08
N LEU A 13 -1.84 -23.03 1.32
CA LEU A 13 -2.70 -22.87 2.49
C LEU A 13 -3.43 -21.52 2.42
N TYR A 14 -4.74 -21.56 2.62
CA TYR A 14 -5.59 -20.39 2.50
C TYR A 14 -6.78 -20.47 3.44
N ALA A 15 -7.03 -19.37 4.16
CA ALA A 15 -8.24 -19.10 4.91
C ALA A 15 -8.72 -17.68 4.57
N SER A 16 -9.98 -17.55 4.19
CA SER A 16 -10.55 -16.25 3.82
C SER A 16 -10.56 -15.30 5.03
N CYS A 17 -10.23 -14.03 4.83
CA CYS A 17 -10.12 -13.01 5.88
C CYS A 17 -8.93 -13.18 6.86
N TYR A 18 -7.99 -14.09 6.59
CA TYR A 18 -6.75 -14.26 7.36
C TYR A 18 -5.52 -14.08 6.46
N CYS A 19 -5.50 -12.99 5.68
CA CYS A 19 -4.45 -12.72 4.70
C CYS A 19 -3.05 -12.63 5.34
N GLU A 20 -2.96 -12.14 6.58
CA GLU A 20 -1.75 -12.12 7.40
C GLU A 20 -1.19 -13.53 7.64
N GLU A 21 -2.06 -14.50 7.95
CA GLU A 21 -1.66 -15.88 8.18
C GLU A 21 -1.38 -16.62 6.86
N ASN A 22 -2.15 -16.33 5.82
CA ASN A 22 -1.95 -16.91 4.49
C ASN A 22 -0.56 -16.58 3.95
N ILE A 23 -0.15 -15.31 4.07
CA ILE A 23 1.21 -14.88 3.68
C ILE A 23 2.27 -15.49 4.61
N TYR A 24 2.03 -15.54 5.92
CA TYR A 24 2.96 -16.21 6.84
C TYR A 24 3.19 -17.67 6.44
N LYS A 25 2.12 -18.44 6.19
CA LYS A 25 2.20 -19.85 5.81
C LYS A 25 2.80 -20.05 4.42
N LEU A 26 2.55 -19.15 3.47
CA LEU A 26 3.26 -19.16 2.19
C LEU A 26 4.77 -19.10 2.40
N ILE A 27 5.26 -18.19 3.24
CA ILE A 27 6.69 -18.03 3.50
C ILE A 27 7.23 -19.23 4.26
N GLU A 28 6.61 -19.58 5.39
CA GLU A 28 7.02 -20.67 6.28
C GLU A 28 7.13 -22.02 5.54
N CYS A 29 6.16 -22.35 4.69
CA CYS A 29 6.09 -23.66 4.06
C CYS A 29 6.90 -23.77 2.77
N HIS A 30 7.16 -22.65 2.07
CA HIS A 30 7.62 -22.71 0.68
C HIS A 30 8.85 -21.86 0.36
N ILE A 31 9.29 -20.97 1.24
CA ILE A 31 10.45 -20.11 0.99
C ILE A 31 11.66 -20.63 1.76
N ASN A 32 12.78 -20.80 1.06
CA ASN A 32 14.04 -21.18 1.68
C ASN A 32 14.50 -20.06 2.64
N PRO A 33 14.86 -20.38 3.90
CA PRO A 33 15.39 -19.40 4.86
C PRO A 33 16.55 -18.55 4.32
N ALA A 34 17.42 -19.11 3.47
CA ALA A 34 18.54 -18.39 2.87
C ALA A 34 18.11 -17.27 1.90
N SER A 35 16.85 -17.32 1.44
CA SER A 35 16.28 -16.45 0.42
C SER A 35 15.30 -15.43 0.99
N LEU A 36 14.99 -15.47 2.29
CA LEU A 36 14.04 -14.56 2.96
C LEU A 36 14.35 -13.08 2.73
N LYS A 37 15.62 -12.71 2.62
CA LYS A 37 16.04 -11.33 2.33
C LYS A 37 15.48 -10.77 1.01
N HIS A 38 15.12 -11.64 0.07
CA HIS A 38 14.55 -11.28 -1.24
C HIS A 38 13.02 -11.15 -1.21
N TYR A 39 12.41 -11.20 -0.03
CA TYR A 39 10.98 -11.13 0.17
C TYR A 39 10.62 -10.05 1.20
N THR A 40 9.51 -9.35 0.91
CA THR A 40 8.97 -8.28 1.76
C THR A 40 7.48 -8.52 1.96
N VAL A 41 7.06 -8.65 3.20
CA VAL A 41 5.65 -8.70 3.57
C VAL A 41 5.13 -7.27 3.59
N ILE A 42 4.00 -7.04 2.93
CA ILE A 42 3.40 -5.73 2.79
C ILE A 42 2.02 -5.78 3.42
N PHE A 43 1.89 -5.14 4.57
CA PHE A 43 0.58 -4.81 5.13
C PHE A 43 0.11 -3.52 4.49
N LEU A 44 -1.15 -3.47 4.07
CA LEU A 44 -1.77 -2.27 3.54
C LEU A 44 -3.02 -1.94 4.36
N SER A 45 -3.12 -0.68 4.77
CA SER A 45 -4.27 -0.12 5.49
C SER A 45 -4.16 1.41 5.50
N ASN A 46 -4.93 2.08 6.36
CA ASN A 46 -4.84 3.49 6.70
C ASN A 46 -5.45 3.73 8.09
N SER A 47 -5.37 4.95 8.64
CA SER A 47 -5.93 5.25 9.96
C SER A 47 -7.45 5.02 10.05
N SER A 48 -8.14 5.07 8.91
CA SER A 48 -9.59 4.88 8.82
C SER A 48 -10.01 3.41 8.67
N LYS A 49 -9.05 2.48 8.53
CA LYS A 49 -9.30 1.08 8.18
C LYS A 49 -10.30 0.95 7.02
N CYS A 50 -10.09 1.75 5.98
CA CYS A 50 -10.96 1.86 4.81
C CYS A 50 -10.12 1.96 3.54
N ILE A 51 -9.58 0.85 3.05
CA ILE A 51 -8.72 0.83 1.86
C ILE A 51 -9.39 0.16 0.65
N PRO A 52 -9.62 0.90 -0.45
CA PRO A 52 -10.19 0.34 -1.68
C PRO A 52 -9.15 -0.42 -2.51
N VAL A 53 -9.45 -1.67 -2.83
CA VAL A 53 -8.59 -2.61 -3.56
C VAL A 53 -9.39 -3.27 -4.68
N PHE A 54 -8.92 -3.16 -5.92
CA PHE A 54 -9.53 -3.79 -7.09
C PHE A 54 -8.94 -5.19 -7.36
N SER A 55 -9.58 -5.92 -8.27
CA SER A 55 -9.15 -7.23 -8.72
C SER A 55 -9.06 -8.25 -7.58
N GLN A 56 -10.09 -8.31 -6.73
CA GLN A 56 -10.15 -9.17 -5.55
C GLN A 56 -11.23 -10.27 -5.70
N LYS A 57 -11.02 -11.46 -5.13
CA LYS A 57 -11.94 -12.61 -5.22
C LYS A 57 -13.35 -12.31 -4.73
N ILE A 58 -13.46 -11.48 -3.69
CA ILE A 58 -14.75 -11.11 -3.08
C ILE A 58 -15.40 -9.88 -3.76
N GLN A 59 -14.78 -9.34 -4.80
CA GLN A 59 -15.29 -8.20 -5.54
C GLN A 59 -16.62 -8.55 -6.23
N ARG A 60 -17.63 -7.70 -6.02
CA ARG A 60 -19.01 -7.95 -6.53
C ARG A 60 -19.31 -7.24 -7.85
N SER A 61 -18.50 -6.27 -8.23
CA SER A 61 -18.66 -5.47 -9.44
C SER A 61 -17.29 -5.20 -10.07
N PRO A 62 -17.13 -5.30 -11.40
CA PRO A 62 -15.83 -5.07 -12.05
C PRO A 62 -15.31 -3.64 -11.88
N ILE A 63 -16.21 -2.68 -11.62
CA ILE A 63 -15.87 -1.25 -11.50
C ILE A 63 -15.76 -0.73 -10.08
N ASN A 64 -16.31 -1.44 -9.09
CA ASN A 64 -16.25 -1.02 -7.69
C ASN A 64 -15.20 -1.84 -6.94
N PRO A 65 -14.32 -1.20 -6.17
CA PRO A 65 -13.31 -1.90 -5.38
C PRO A 65 -13.96 -2.64 -4.21
N VAL A 66 -13.23 -3.60 -3.65
CA VAL A 66 -13.47 -4.10 -2.30
C VAL A 66 -12.87 -3.10 -1.32
N VAL A 67 -13.59 -2.75 -0.25
CA VAL A 67 -13.04 -1.92 0.82
C VAL A 67 -12.63 -2.84 1.96
N TRP A 68 -11.32 -2.93 2.19
CA TRP A 68 -10.74 -3.70 3.28
C TRP A 68 -10.44 -2.80 4.48
N ASP A 69 -10.46 -3.38 5.67
CA ASP A 69 -9.88 -2.76 6.87
C ASP A 69 -8.35 -2.84 6.84
N TYR A 70 -7.81 -4.00 6.46
CA TYR A 70 -6.43 -4.19 6.06
C TYR A 70 -6.34 -5.32 5.03
N HIS A 71 -5.22 -5.40 4.32
CA HIS A 71 -4.86 -6.56 3.52
C HIS A 71 -3.38 -6.85 3.64
N VAL A 72 -2.95 -8.07 3.32
CA VAL A 72 -1.53 -8.48 3.39
C VAL A 72 -1.14 -9.22 2.13
N ILE A 73 -0.03 -8.77 1.53
CA ILE A 73 0.55 -9.35 0.31
C ILE A 73 2.05 -9.57 0.50
N LEU A 74 2.65 -10.38 -0.38
CA LEU A 74 4.10 -10.64 -0.36
C LEU A 74 4.75 -10.15 -1.65
N ALA A 75 5.76 -9.30 -1.53
CA ALA A 75 6.62 -8.91 -2.64
C ALA A 75 7.86 -9.81 -2.69
N TYR A 76 8.24 -10.24 -3.89
CA TYR A 76 9.51 -10.88 -4.21
C TYR A 76 10.32 -9.99 -5.13
N HIS A 77 11.57 -9.75 -4.76
CA HIS A 77 12.53 -8.93 -5.48
C HIS A 77 13.86 -9.68 -5.60
N PRO A 78 14.13 -10.32 -6.76
CA PRO A 78 15.32 -11.13 -6.93
C PRO A 78 16.58 -10.27 -6.81
N ASN A 79 17.58 -10.82 -6.13
CA ASN A 79 18.92 -10.25 -5.96
C ASN A 79 19.01 -8.95 -5.15
N HIS A 80 17.93 -8.53 -4.49
CA HIS A 80 17.93 -7.33 -3.65
C HIS A 80 17.41 -7.64 -2.25
N SER A 81 17.82 -6.86 -1.26
CA SER A 81 17.11 -6.79 0.02
C SER A 81 16.13 -5.61 0.01
N LEU A 82 15.18 -5.59 0.97
CA LEU A 82 14.32 -4.43 1.16
C LEU A 82 15.14 -3.15 1.41
N GLU A 83 16.20 -3.25 2.20
CA GLU A 83 17.11 -2.12 2.46
C GLU A 83 17.79 -1.62 1.19
N ASP A 84 18.23 -2.52 0.31
CA ASP A 84 18.83 -2.15 -0.97
C ASP A 84 17.84 -1.36 -1.83
N LEU A 85 16.60 -1.83 -1.93
CA LEU A 85 15.54 -1.16 -2.71
C LEU A 85 15.18 0.22 -2.15
N LEU A 86 15.05 0.32 -0.82
CA LEU A 86 14.77 1.59 -0.14
C LEU A 86 15.89 2.61 -0.36
N ARG A 87 17.16 2.18 -0.40
CA ARG A 87 18.31 3.06 -0.68
C ARG A 87 18.39 3.45 -2.15
N GLN A 88 18.28 2.51 -3.08
CA GLN A 88 18.38 2.75 -4.53
C GLN A 88 17.28 3.68 -5.06
N SER A 89 16.08 3.57 -4.51
CA SER A 89 14.95 4.41 -4.90
C SER A 89 15.10 5.87 -4.46
N LYS A 90 15.91 6.17 -3.44
CA LYS A 90 16.21 7.56 -3.01
C LYS A 90 17.22 8.25 -3.93
N SER A 91 18.15 7.50 -4.55
CA SER A 91 19.21 8.07 -5.39
C SER A 91 18.76 8.40 -6.82
N HIS A 92 17.67 7.80 -7.32
CA HIS A 92 17.14 8.07 -8.67
C HIS A 92 16.38 9.40 -8.80
N GLY A 93 16.21 10.16 -7.71
CA GLY A 93 15.59 11.49 -7.71
C GLY A 93 16.54 12.66 -8.01
N GLY A 94 17.84 12.40 -8.22
CA GLY A 94 18.83 13.41 -8.60
C GLY A 94 19.17 13.32 -10.10
N LEU A 95 19.23 14.46 -10.79
CA LEU A 95 19.73 14.54 -12.17
C LEU A 95 21.22 14.17 -12.21
N GLU A 96 21.55 12.88 -12.28
CA GLU A 96 22.86 12.45 -12.78
C GLU A 96 22.72 11.29 -13.76
N GLU A 97 23.00 11.62 -15.01
CA GLU A 97 23.12 10.73 -16.15
C GLU A 97 24.36 9.84 -15.95
N GLN A 98 24.19 8.67 -15.32
CA GLN A 98 25.24 7.65 -15.24
C GLN A 98 24.89 6.44 -16.13
N THR A 99 25.73 6.27 -17.15
CA THR A 99 25.78 5.22 -18.17
C THR A 99 26.16 3.83 -17.64
N SER A 100 25.69 3.46 -16.45
CA SER A 100 25.77 2.08 -15.98
C SER A 100 24.52 1.31 -16.44
N VAL A 101 24.70 0.08 -16.91
CA VAL A 101 23.60 -0.81 -17.32
C VAL A 101 22.68 -0.98 -16.10
N SER A 102 21.60 -0.20 -16.03
CA SER A 102 20.58 -0.30 -15.00
C SER A 102 19.98 -1.70 -15.08
N THR A 103 20.38 -2.55 -14.15
CA THR A 103 19.74 -3.85 -13.98
C THR A 103 18.37 -3.55 -13.36
N THR A 104 17.35 -3.45 -14.22
CA THR A 104 15.98 -3.15 -13.79
C THR A 104 15.52 -4.19 -12.76
N THR A 105 15.21 -3.76 -11.54
CA THR A 105 14.83 -4.67 -10.46
C THR A 105 13.41 -5.16 -10.65
N LYS A 106 13.23 -6.35 -11.22
CA LYS A 106 11.89 -6.91 -11.46
C LYS A 106 11.27 -7.44 -10.17
N SER A 107 10.28 -6.74 -9.64
CA SER A 107 9.52 -7.19 -8.46
C SER A 107 8.22 -7.89 -8.84
N TYR A 108 7.77 -8.83 -8.00
CA TYR A 108 6.55 -9.62 -8.20
C TYR A 108 5.74 -9.69 -6.90
N ILE A 109 4.42 -9.79 -7.01
CA ILE A 109 3.48 -9.83 -5.89
C ILE A 109 2.77 -11.19 -5.84
N TYR A 110 2.75 -11.78 -4.65
CA TYR A 110 1.84 -12.85 -4.26
C TYR A 110 0.72 -12.23 -3.44
N ASP A 111 -0.47 -12.20 -4.03
CA ASP A 111 -1.72 -11.92 -3.35
C ASP A 111 -2.62 -13.14 -3.56
N LEU A 112 -2.97 -13.83 -2.47
CA LEU A 112 -3.83 -15.01 -2.56
C LEU A 112 -5.29 -14.64 -2.80
N ASP A 113 -5.68 -13.38 -2.62
CA ASP A 113 -7.02 -12.87 -2.82
C ASP A 113 -7.22 -12.16 -4.17
N THR A 114 -6.17 -12.01 -4.99
CA THR A 114 -6.30 -11.39 -6.30
C THR A 114 -6.99 -12.28 -7.34
N THR A 115 -7.76 -11.65 -8.25
CA THR A 115 -8.30 -12.27 -9.47
C THR A 115 -7.38 -12.12 -10.68
N ILE A 116 -6.25 -11.42 -10.54
CA ILE A 116 -5.24 -11.33 -11.60
C ILE A 116 -4.72 -12.74 -11.90
N GLN A 117 -4.72 -13.12 -13.18
CA GLN A 117 -4.43 -14.49 -13.60
C GLN A 117 -2.96 -14.86 -13.38
N THR A 118 -2.04 -13.95 -13.66
CA THR A 118 -0.60 -14.16 -13.48
C THR A 118 -0.26 -14.20 -11.99
N PHE A 119 0.22 -15.35 -11.52
CA PHE A 119 0.61 -15.56 -10.12
C PHE A 119 1.99 -16.22 -10.02
N PRO A 120 2.96 -15.60 -9.34
CA PRO A 120 2.92 -14.23 -8.82
C PRO A 120 2.79 -13.19 -9.95
N CYS A 121 2.18 -12.05 -9.64
CA CYS A 121 1.93 -10.98 -10.60
C CYS A 121 3.13 -10.01 -10.65
N PRO A 122 3.65 -9.60 -11.82
CA PRO A 122 4.62 -8.50 -11.89
C PRO A 122 4.10 -7.25 -11.18
N PHE A 123 4.92 -6.62 -10.32
CA PHE A 123 4.48 -5.49 -9.49
C PHE A 123 3.82 -4.35 -10.29
N PRO A 124 4.37 -3.89 -11.44
CA PRO A 124 3.72 -2.84 -12.23
C PRO A 124 2.29 -3.19 -12.66
N THR A 125 2.07 -4.46 -13.03
CA THR A 125 0.74 -4.96 -13.42
C THR A 125 -0.17 -5.04 -12.21
N TYR A 126 0.33 -5.57 -11.08
CA TYR A 126 -0.43 -5.67 -9.85
C TYR A 126 -0.87 -4.28 -9.36
N PHE A 127 0.07 -3.33 -9.28
CA PHE A 127 -0.17 -1.97 -8.83
C PHE A 127 -1.25 -1.29 -9.67
N ALA A 128 -1.14 -1.34 -11.00
CA ALA A 128 -2.10 -0.71 -11.90
C ALA A 128 -3.51 -1.33 -11.82
N GLN A 129 -3.62 -2.66 -11.71
CA GLN A 129 -4.92 -3.35 -11.69
C GLN A 129 -5.58 -3.43 -10.32
N THR A 130 -4.80 -3.21 -9.25
CA THR A 130 -5.25 -3.35 -7.87
C THR A 130 -5.48 -1.99 -7.21
N PHE A 131 -4.64 -1.00 -7.53
CA PHE A 131 -4.67 0.30 -6.86
C PHE A 131 -5.27 1.44 -7.69
N SER A 132 -5.44 1.26 -9.00
CA SER A 132 -6.10 2.26 -9.85
C SER A 132 -7.50 1.80 -10.26
N PRO A 133 -8.44 2.74 -10.51
CA PRO A 133 -9.69 2.42 -11.19
C PRO A 133 -9.45 1.67 -12.49
N PRO A 134 -10.37 0.79 -12.92
CA PRO A 134 -10.27 0.14 -14.21
C PRO A 134 -10.23 1.16 -15.36
N PRO A 135 -9.85 0.73 -16.58
CA PRO A 135 -9.83 1.60 -17.75
C PRO A 135 -11.21 2.22 -18.03
N SER A 136 -11.25 3.41 -18.65
CA SER A 136 -12.52 4.10 -18.97
C SER A 136 -13.49 3.26 -19.79
N SER A 137 -12.99 2.29 -20.58
CA SER A 137 -13.81 1.33 -21.34
C SER A 137 -14.62 0.37 -20.47
N SER A 138 -14.34 0.28 -19.17
CA SER A 138 -15.13 -0.51 -18.21
C SER A 138 -16.35 0.23 -17.68
N PHE A 139 -16.50 1.52 -17.97
CA PHE A 139 -17.59 2.37 -17.49
C PHE A 139 -18.56 2.70 -18.62
N GLU A 140 -19.86 2.76 -18.32
CA GLU A 140 -20.87 3.23 -19.26
C GLU A 140 -20.73 4.75 -19.49
N ASP A 141 -20.56 5.52 -18.41
CA ASP A 141 -20.24 6.94 -18.44
C ASP A 141 -18.76 7.16 -18.07
N PRO A 142 -17.92 7.73 -18.97
CA PRO A 142 -16.54 8.09 -18.66
C PRO A 142 -16.37 9.01 -17.44
N LEU A 143 -17.39 9.80 -17.08
CA LEU A 143 -17.37 10.66 -15.89
C LEU A 143 -17.38 9.84 -14.59
N ASP A 144 -17.97 8.65 -14.58
CA ASP A 144 -17.98 7.79 -13.39
C ASP A 144 -16.57 7.36 -12.99
N ARG A 145 -15.69 7.10 -13.97
CA ARG A 145 -14.27 6.84 -13.70
C ARG A 145 -13.62 8.03 -13.01
N MET A 146 -13.90 9.24 -13.47
CA MET A 146 -13.35 10.47 -12.89
C MET A 146 -13.86 10.67 -11.45
N PHE A 147 -15.15 10.50 -11.20
CA PHE A 147 -15.71 10.62 -9.84
C PHE A 147 -15.16 9.55 -8.90
N LEU A 148 -15.01 8.31 -9.38
CA LEU A 148 -14.37 7.25 -8.62
C LEU A 148 -12.92 7.61 -8.31
N GLN A 149 -12.15 8.08 -9.30
CA GLN A 149 -10.78 8.53 -9.08
C GLN A 149 -10.69 9.64 -8.04
N MET A 150 -11.56 10.65 -8.10
CA MET A 150 -11.64 11.73 -7.11
C MET A 150 -12.00 11.21 -5.71
N ALA A 151 -12.92 10.25 -5.63
CA ALA A 151 -13.29 9.63 -4.36
C ALA A 151 -12.09 8.90 -3.73
N LEU A 152 -11.35 8.11 -4.53
CA LEU A 152 -10.17 7.37 -4.07
C LEU A 152 -9.01 8.27 -3.63
N SER A 153 -8.96 9.51 -4.10
CA SER A 153 -7.91 10.48 -3.73
C SER A 153 -8.14 11.15 -2.36
N LYS A 154 -9.32 10.98 -1.76
CA LYS A 154 -9.63 11.47 -0.41
C LYS A 154 -8.78 10.73 0.61
N ASP A 155 -8.31 11.44 1.63
CA ASP A 155 -7.41 10.89 2.65
C ASP A 155 -7.98 9.65 3.35
N VAL A 156 -9.30 9.61 3.58
CA VAL A 156 -10.00 8.45 4.19
C VAL A 156 -9.88 7.14 3.39
N TYR A 157 -9.55 7.22 2.11
CA TYR A 157 -9.39 6.07 1.21
C TYR A 157 -7.96 5.88 0.69
N ARG A 158 -7.02 6.78 1.05
CA ARG A 158 -5.62 6.62 0.67
C ARG A 158 -5.06 5.36 1.30
N ARG A 159 -4.17 4.68 0.57
CA ARG A 159 -3.51 3.47 1.04
C ARG A 159 -2.09 3.77 1.48
N TYR A 160 -1.73 3.17 2.59
CA TYR A 160 -0.38 3.16 3.12
C TYR A 160 0.09 1.73 3.25
N PHE A 161 1.40 1.53 3.17
CA PHE A 161 2.02 0.22 3.04
C PHE A 161 3.13 0.09 4.04
N ARG A 162 3.00 -0.83 5.00
CA ARG A 162 4.06 -1.22 5.91
C ARG A 162 4.88 -2.32 5.26
N LEU A 163 6.13 -2.03 4.97
CA LEU A 163 7.09 -2.90 4.33
C LEU A 163 7.96 -3.58 5.39
N VAL A 164 7.77 -4.89 5.55
CA VAL A 164 8.46 -5.70 6.57
C VAL A 164 9.33 -6.74 5.88
N SER A 165 10.56 -6.94 6.34
CA SER A 165 11.37 -8.06 5.81
C SER A 165 10.69 -9.40 6.13
N ALA A 166 10.75 -10.37 5.21
CA ALA A 166 10.11 -11.67 5.48
C ALA A 166 10.72 -12.39 6.70
N SER A 167 12.01 -12.17 6.98
CA SER A 167 12.66 -12.68 8.19
C SER A 167 12.09 -12.07 9.47
N ASP A 168 11.94 -10.75 9.51
CA ASP A 168 11.39 -10.08 10.70
C ASP A 168 9.93 -10.45 10.92
N TYR A 169 9.17 -10.61 9.83
CA TYR A 169 7.80 -11.08 9.91
C TYR A 169 7.70 -12.49 10.52
N LEU A 170 8.48 -13.45 10.04
CA LEU A 170 8.50 -14.81 10.61
C LEU A 170 8.97 -14.85 12.05
N ASP A 171 9.94 -14.00 12.42
CA ASP A 171 10.50 -14.00 13.76
C ASP A 171 9.56 -13.34 14.78
N HIS A 172 8.85 -12.27 14.42
CA HIS A 172 8.16 -11.40 15.38
C HIS A 172 6.63 -11.42 15.29
N PHE A 173 6.04 -11.93 14.20
CA PHE A 173 4.59 -11.96 14.07
C PHE A 173 3.96 -12.99 15.00
N LYS A 174 2.91 -12.58 15.71
CA LYS A 174 2.08 -13.43 16.55
C LYS A 174 0.66 -12.90 16.53
N SER A 175 -0.30 -13.80 16.32
CA SER A 175 -1.73 -13.49 16.38
C SER A 175 -2.49 -14.58 17.13
N GLY A 176 -3.23 -14.19 18.15
CA GLY A 176 -4.22 -15.01 18.85
C GLY A 176 -5.56 -15.12 18.11
N ARG A 177 -5.70 -14.43 16.96
CA ARG A 177 -6.92 -14.32 16.14
C ARG A 177 -8.10 -13.63 16.85
N ASP A 178 -7.87 -12.96 17.96
CA ASP A 178 -8.95 -12.32 18.72
C ASP A 178 -9.61 -11.17 17.96
N HIS A 179 -8.88 -10.53 17.02
CA HIS A 179 -9.44 -9.53 16.11
C HIS A 179 -10.56 -10.10 15.20
N MET A 180 -10.57 -11.42 14.99
CA MET A 180 -11.56 -12.15 14.20
C MET A 180 -12.71 -12.73 15.02
N LYS A 181 -12.79 -12.40 16.32
CA LYS A 181 -13.93 -12.73 17.17
C LYS A 181 -14.80 -11.50 17.41
N ASP A 182 -16.10 -11.71 17.45
CA ASP A 182 -17.05 -10.75 17.98
C ASP A 182 -17.02 -10.71 19.51
N LYS A 183 -17.72 -9.73 20.10
CA LYS A 183 -17.74 -9.52 21.56
C LYS A 183 -18.29 -10.72 22.35
N ASP A 184 -19.09 -11.56 21.71
CA ASP A 184 -19.65 -12.78 22.26
C ASP A 184 -18.75 -14.02 22.06
N GLY A 185 -17.60 -13.86 21.39
CA GLY A 185 -16.66 -14.93 21.07
C GLY A 185 -16.96 -15.67 19.77
N THR A 186 -18.01 -15.29 19.03
CA THR A 186 -18.34 -15.87 17.73
C THR A 186 -17.31 -15.44 16.68
N TRP A 187 -16.91 -16.35 15.80
CA TRP A 187 -15.97 -16.04 14.72
C TRP A 187 -16.64 -15.23 13.60
N LYS A 188 -15.99 -14.15 13.16
CA LYS A 188 -16.44 -13.32 12.02
C LYS A 188 -16.28 -14.06 10.68
N ALA A 189 -15.29 -14.94 10.61
CA ALA A 189 -15.04 -15.88 9.51
C ALA A 189 -14.45 -17.16 10.09
N ASP A 190 -14.62 -18.30 9.42
CA ASP A 190 -14.08 -19.58 9.91
C ASP A 190 -12.55 -19.48 10.08
N PRO A 191 -12.01 -19.80 11.27
CA PRO A 191 -10.59 -19.66 11.53
C PRO A 191 -9.77 -20.69 10.74
N PRO A 192 -8.50 -20.39 10.43
CA PRO A 192 -7.63 -21.35 9.77
C PRO A 192 -7.44 -22.63 10.57
N LEU A 193 -7.30 -23.76 9.86
CA LEU A 193 -7.15 -25.09 10.45
C LEU A 193 -5.76 -25.37 11.05
N TRP A 194 -4.77 -24.54 10.72
CA TRP A 194 -3.44 -24.65 11.30
C TRP A 194 -3.38 -23.96 12.66
N ASP A 195 -2.41 -24.38 13.48
CA ASP A 195 -2.14 -23.81 14.80
C ASP A 195 -1.88 -22.30 14.76
N LEU A 196 -2.11 -21.63 15.88
CA LEU A 196 -1.83 -20.20 16.04
C LEU A 196 -0.37 -19.90 15.67
N ILE A 197 -0.18 -18.79 14.97
CA ILE A 197 1.15 -18.34 14.58
C ILE A 197 1.83 -17.66 15.76
N VAL A 198 3.04 -18.14 16.08
CA VAL A 198 3.93 -17.59 17.09
C VAL A 198 5.33 -17.57 16.51
N GLY A 199 5.78 -16.38 16.09
CA GLY A 199 7.15 -16.18 15.63
C GLY A 199 8.17 -16.48 16.72
N ALA A 200 9.37 -16.91 16.32
CA ALA A 200 10.39 -17.42 17.25
C ALA A 200 10.86 -16.40 18.31
N LYS A 201 10.71 -15.11 18.02
CA LYS A 201 11.07 -13.97 18.87
C LYS A 201 9.84 -13.21 19.38
N ALA A 202 8.63 -13.69 19.10
CA ALA A 202 7.41 -13.03 19.55
C ALA A 202 7.17 -13.28 21.05
N ASP A 203 7.11 -12.20 21.84
CA ASP A 203 6.82 -12.23 23.27
C ASP A 203 5.31 -12.03 23.54
N GLN A 204 4.67 -11.12 22.82
CA GLN A 204 3.26 -10.77 22.94
C GLN A 204 2.53 -10.84 21.60
N ASP A 205 1.19 -10.76 21.63
CA ASP A 205 0.42 -10.60 20.39
C ASP A 205 0.83 -9.29 19.72
N SER A 206 1.21 -9.37 18.44
CA SER A 206 1.77 -8.26 17.68
C SER A 206 0.88 -7.86 16.50
N PHE A 207 -0.25 -8.53 16.27
CA PHE A 207 -1.08 -8.30 15.10
C PHE A 207 -1.48 -6.83 14.94
N GLU A 208 -1.98 -6.19 16.01
CA GLU A 208 -2.41 -4.78 15.97
C GLU A 208 -1.26 -3.82 15.65
N ASP A 209 -0.01 -4.16 16.00
CA ASP A 209 1.15 -3.34 15.66
C ASP A 209 1.38 -3.29 14.14
N TYR A 210 1.21 -4.43 13.45
CA TYR A 210 1.37 -4.50 11.99
C TYR A 210 0.30 -3.72 11.24
N ILE A 211 -0.92 -3.66 11.78
CA ILE A 211 -2.05 -2.92 11.19
C ILE A 211 -2.26 -1.53 11.81
N ASN A 212 -1.33 -1.05 12.64
CA ASN A 212 -1.37 0.32 13.14
C ASN A 212 -0.77 1.26 12.08
N PHE A 213 -1.63 2.12 11.53
CA PHE A 213 -1.28 3.16 10.55
C PHE A 213 -1.63 4.56 11.07
N GLU A 214 -1.78 4.74 12.38
CA GLU A 214 -2.12 6.04 12.96
C GLU A 214 -1.05 7.09 12.61
N GLY A 215 -1.48 8.23 12.06
CA GLY A 215 -0.61 9.38 11.75
C GLY A 215 0.23 9.23 10.48
N CYS A 216 0.10 8.13 9.73
CA CYS A 216 0.82 7.92 8.47
C CYS A 216 0.48 8.97 7.39
N GLU A 217 -0.68 9.62 7.49
CA GLU A 217 -1.13 10.65 6.54
C GLU A 217 -0.26 11.91 6.56
N SER A 218 0.40 12.15 7.69
CA SER A 218 1.23 13.34 7.92
C SER A 218 2.69 13.16 7.50
N ARG A 219 3.10 11.96 7.05
CA ARG A 219 4.51 11.59 6.86
C ARG A 219 4.73 10.85 5.55
N THR A 220 5.89 11.07 4.92
CA THR A 220 6.28 10.36 3.70
C THR A 220 6.78 8.94 3.98
N GLU A 221 7.51 8.78 5.09
CA GLU A 221 7.99 7.51 5.62
C GLU A 221 7.80 7.51 7.15
N VAL A 222 7.42 6.37 7.73
CA VAL A 222 7.37 6.19 9.20
C VAL A 222 8.22 4.98 9.56
N ILE A 223 9.17 5.17 10.46
CA ILE A 223 10.02 4.12 11.05
C ILE A 223 9.76 4.14 12.55
N GLU A 224 9.59 2.96 13.14
CA GLU A 224 9.36 2.81 14.58
C GLU A 224 10.65 2.36 15.25
N ASP A 225 11.43 3.31 15.78
CA ASP A 225 12.77 3.06 16.33
C ASP A 225 12.77 2.01 17.46
N GLU A 226 11.69 1.90 18.24
CA GLU A 226 11.57 0.91 19.32
C GLU A 226 11.12 -0.48 18.82
N LYS A 227 10.64 -0.57 17.58
CA LYS A 227 10.10 -1.77 16.94
C LYS A 227 10.58 -1.89 15.49
N GLU A 228 11.90 -1.85 15.29
CA GLU A 228 12.52 -1.88 13.96
C GLU A 228 12.04 -3.07 13.10
N TYR A 229 11.67 -4.19 13.72
CA TYR A 229 11.12 -5.37 13.06
C TYR A 229 9.78 -5.13 12.33
N LEU A 230 9.09 -4.02 12.61
CA LEU A 230 7.89 -3.59 11.89
C LEU A 230 8.20 -2.85 10.58
N GLY A 231 9.48 -2.64 10.28
CA GLY A 231 9.95 -2.06 9.03
C GLY A 231 9.53 -0.59 8.86
N VAL A 232 9.08 -0.25 7.64
CA VAL A 232 8.78 1.14 7.26
C VAL A 232 7.40 1.27 6.65
N ILE A 233 6.65 2.32 7.03
CA ILE A 233 5.39 2.69 6.37
C ILE A 233 5.66 3.70 5.26
N VAL A 234 5.09 3.47 4.09
CA VAL A 234 5.22 4.33 2.90
C VAL A 234 3.87 4.57 2.22
N GLY A 235 3.72 5.68 1.48
CA GLY A 235 2.58 5.92 0.59
C GLY A 235 2.74 5.31 -0.81
N GLU A 236 1.69 5.34 -1.64
CA GLU A 236 1.64 4.74 -2.98
C GLU A 236 2.79 5.15 -3.91
N LYS A 237 3.11 6.44 -3.97
CA LYS A 237 4.23 6.95 -4.77
C LYS A 237 5.54 6.27 -4.36
N ARG A 238 5.80 6.22 -3.06
CA ARG A 238 7.02 5.66 -2.51
C ARG A 238 7.07 4.14 -2.68
N LEU A 239 5.94 3.45 -2.54
CA LEU A 239 5.82 2.04 -2.89
C LEU A 239 6.22 1.77 -4.35
N TRP A 240 5.76 2.61 -5.28
CA TRP A 240 6.16 2.52 -6.68
C TRP A 240 7.64 2.78 -6.88
N GLU A 241 8.23 3.78 -6.21
CA GLU A 241 9.68 4.02 -6.32
C GLU A 241 10.51 2.81 -5.84
N VAL A 242 10.01 2.05 -4.85
CA VAL A 242 10.69 0.87 -4.30
C VAL A 242 10.59 -0.35 -5.22
N PHE A 243 9.43 -0.61 -5.83
CA PHE A 243 9.18 -1.86 -6.57
C PHE A 243 8.83 -1.69 -8.07
N GLY A 244 8.49 -0.48 -8.48
CA GLY A 244 7.75 -0.13 -9.70
C GLY A 244 8.54 -0.01 -11.00
N ASN A 245 9.83 0.33 -10.94
CA ASN A 245 10.66 0.66 -12.12
C ASN A 245 10.01 1.65 -13.12
N GLY A 246 10.66 2.79 -13.34
CA GLY A 246 10.18 3.76 -14.33
C GLY A 246 9.00 4.60 -13.82
N ILE A 247 8.24 5.18 -14.74
CA ILE A 247 7.22 6.18 -14.41
C ILE A 247 5.97 5.47 -13.85
N PRO A 248 5.45 5.89 -12.68
CA PRO A 248 4.22 5.36 -12.12
C PRO A 248 3.02 5.58 -13.06
N PRO A 249 2.16 4.56 -13.25
CA PRO A 249 0.93 4.70 -14.01
C PRO A 249 -0.01 5.65 -13.26
N ASP A 250 -0.51 6.66 -13.96
CA ASP A 250 -1.59 7.58 -13.54
C ASP A 250 -1.33 8.56 -12.36
N LEU A 251 -0.08 8.80 -11.92
CA LEU A 251 0.19 9.86 -10.93
C LEU A 251 0.17 11.29 -11.50
N GLU A 252 0.17 11.49 -12.83
CA GLU A 252 0.23 12.85 -13.43
C GLU A 252 -1.06 13.68 -13.25
N LEU A 253 -2.24 13.06 -13.28
CA LEU A 253 -3.50 13.82 -13.17
C LEU A 253 -3.80 14.30 -11.76
N LEU A 254 -3.48 13.49 -10.74
CA LEU A 254 -3.73 13.85 -9.34
C LEU A 254 -2.74 14.88 -8.81
N ASP A 255 -1.47 14.83 -9.23
CA ASP A 255 -0.48 15.81 -8.81
C ASP A 255 -0.75 17.19 -9.44
N ILE A 256 -1.38 17.24 -10.63
CA ILE A 256 -1.89 18.48 -11.23
C ILE A 256 -3.08 19.01 -10.43
N MET A 257 -4.10 18.18 -10.17
CA MET A 257 -5.30 18.62 -9.44
C MET A 257 -5.01 19.01 -7.97
N ALA A 258 -4.16 18.26 -7.27
CA ALA A 258 -3.78 18.55 -5.89
C ALA A 258 -2.83 19.76 -5.75
N ARG A 259 -2.21 20.22 -6.85
CA ARG A 259 -1.53 21.51 -6.92
C ARG A 259 -2.52 22.64 -7.17
N THR A 260 -3.50 22.44 -8.06
CA THR A 260 -4.57 23.41 -8.31
C THR A 260 -5.40 23.70 -7.05
N GLU A 261 -5.79 22.68 -6.28
CA GLU A 261 -6.54 22.88 -5.03
C GLU A 261 -5.73 23.59 -3.93
N ARG A 262 -4.40 23.41 -3.91
CA ARG A 262 -3.51 24.12 -2.98
C ARG A 262 -3.31 25.58 -3.38
N GLU A 263 -3.27 25.88 -4.67
CA GLU A 263 -3.19 27.24 -5.19
C GLU A 263 -4.51 28.01 -5.00
N GLU A 264 -5.67 27.34 -5.13
CA GLU A 264 -6.98 27.93 -4.85
C GLU A 264 -7.15 28.25 -3.35
N LYS A 265 -6.75 27.35 -2.43
CA LYS A 265 -6.81 27.63 -0.98
C LYS A 265 -5.88 28.76 -0.53
N VAL A 266 -4.74 28.97 -1.19
CA VAL A 266 -3.81 30.08 -0.87
C VAL A 266 -4.34 31.43 -1.35
N SER A 267 -5.21 31.45 -2.38
CA SER A 267 -5.78 32.68 -2.93
C SER A 267 -7.03 33.20 -2.19
N GLU A 268 -7.67 32.38 -1.35
CA GLU A 268 -8.81 32.80 -0.51
C GLU A 268 -8.39 33.44 0.84
N GLU A 269 -7.12 33.40 1.25
CA GLU A 269 -6.64 33.95 2.53
C GLU A 269 -6.01 35.37 2.45
N ILE A 270 -6.44 36.23 1.51
CA ILE A 270 -6.03 37.64 1.51
C ILE A 270 -7.04 38.47 2.34
N PRO A 271 -6.66 39.04 3.51
CA PRO A 271 -7.57 39.84 4.29
C PRO A 271 -7.79 41.20 3.61
N THR A 272 -9.04 41.50 3.28
CA THR A 272 -9.47 42.80 2.76
C THR A 272 -9.41 43.84 3.88
N THR A 273 -8.34 44.64 3.92
CA THR A 273 -8.27 45.84 4.76
C THR A 273 -9.02 46.99 4.09
N ASN A 274 -10.28 47.16 4.49
CA ASN A 274 -11.01 48.41 4.29
C ASN A 274 -10.29 49.54 5.02
N ASN A 275 -9.90 50.60 4.30
CA ASN A 275 -9.64 51.89 4.92
C ASN A 275 -10.40 53.00 4.20
N SER A 276 -11.38 53.53 4.92
CA SER A 276 -12.20 54.70 4.62
C SER A 276 -11.43 56.00 4.93
N THR A 277 -11.92 57.10 4.34
CA THR A 277 -11.77 58.53 4.76
C THR A 277 -10.43 59.19 4.37
N THR A 278 -10.35 60.39 3.78
CA THR A 278 -11.17 61.62 3.80
C THR A 278 -10.89 62.49 2.56
N VAL A 279 -11.90 63.20 2.07
CA VAL A 279 -11.83 64.26 1.04
C VAL A 279 -11.57 65.62 1.70
N PRO A 280 -10.82 66.55 1.09
CA PRO A 280 -10.97 67.98 1.38
C PRO A 280 -11.55 68.75 0.18
N GLU A 281 -12.35 69.75 0.53
CA GLU A 281 -13.26 70.54 -0.30
C GLU A 281 -12.61 71.84 -0.85
N ALA A 282 -13.03 72.17 -2.08
CA ALA A 282 -13.15 73.47 -2.76
C ALA A 282 -12.00 74.50 -2.74
N THR A 283 -11.62 74.99 -3.94
CA THR A 283 -12.08 76.30 -4.45
C THR A 283 -11.69 76.51 -5.92
N MET A 284 -12.64 76.98 -6.73
CA MET A 284 -12.42 77.73 -7.98
C MET A 284 -13.34 78.96 -7.93
N PRO A 285 -12.95 80.11 -8.50
CA PRO A 285 -13.86 81.25 -8.65
C PRO A 285 -14.97 80.97 -9.68
#